data_AF-A0A7I7QCN2-F1
#
_entry.id   AF-A0A7I7QCN2-F1
#
_cell.length_a   1.000
_cell.length_b   1.000
_cell.length_c   1.000
_cell.angle_alpha   90.00
_cell.angle_beta   90.00
_cell.angle_gamma   90.00
#
_symmetry.space_group_name_H-M   'P 1'
#
loop_
_entity.id
_entity.type
_entity.pdbx_description
1 polymer ?
#
loop_
_entity_poly.entity_id
_entity_poly.type
_entity_poly.pdbx_seq_one_letter_code
_entity_poly.pdbx_strand_id
1 'polypeptide(L)'
;MTERFTTTDAGIAAPSDERSLTIGPDGPILLQDHYLIEQMAQFNRERIPERQPHAKGGGAFGHFEVTNDVSKYTRAAVFQPGTKTEMLARFSTAPASAAAQTPGGTHADSR
;
A
#
# COMPACT_ATOMS: atom_id res chain seq x y z
N MET A 1 -23.61 -9.98 -14.35
CA MET A 1 -22.44 -9.21 -13.88
C MET A 1 -22.63 -7.80 -14.39
N THR A 2 -22.84 -6.83 -13.50
CA THR A 2 -23.00 -5.41 -13.91
C THR A 2 -21.65 -4.90 -14.39
N GLU A 3 -21.59 -4.22 -15.54
CA GLU A 3 -20.36 -3.56 -15.98
C GLU A 3 -19.93 -2.54 -14.93
N ARG A 4 -18.64 -2.57 -14.58
CA ARG A 4 -18.03 -1.57 -13.70
C ARG A 4 -17.58 -0.41 -14.59
N PHE A 5 -18.15 0.77 -14.39
CA PHE A 5 -17.76 2.01 -15.07
C PHE A 5 -16.90 2.88 -14.16
N THR A 6 -16.00 3.68 -14.75
CA THR A 6 -15.13 4.59 -14.01
C THR A 6 -15.92 5.75 -13.41
N THR A 7 -15.54 6.18 -12.21
CA THR A 7 -16.20 7.29 -11.49
C THR A 7 -15.19 8.29 -10.95
N THR A 8 -15.65 9.50 -10.66
CA THR A 8 -14.95 10.48 -9.80
C THR A 8 -14.91 9.99 -8.34
N ASP A 9 -14.16 10.67 -7.45
CA ASP A 9 -14.14 10.34 -6.01
C ASP A 9 -15.50 10.60 -5.35
N ALA A 10 -16.34 11.45 -5.96
CA ALA A 10 -17.73 11.68 -5.54
C ALA A 10 -18.71 10.62 -6.07
N GLY A 11 -18.24 9.61 -6.80
CA GLY A 11 -19.04 8.51 -7.35
C GLY A 11 -19.85 8.88 -8.60
N ILE A 12 -19.57 10.01 -9.23
CA ILE A 12 -20.21 10.43 -10.48
C ILE A 12 -19.55 9.67 -11.64
N ALA A 13 -20.33 9.16 -12.58
CA ALA A 13 -19.79 8.48 -13.75
C ALA A 13 -18.82 9.40 -14.52
N ALA A 14 -17.60 8.91 -14.77
CA ALA A 14 -16.59 9.65 -15.51
C ALA A 14 -17.04 9.81 -16.98
N PRO A 15 -17.00 11.03 -17.55
CA PRO A 15 -17.39 11.24 -18.94
C PRO A 15 -16.49 10.50 -19.95
N SER A 16 -15.20 10.37 -19.64
CA SER A 16 -14.19 9.70 -20.47
C SER A 16 -12.90 9.52 -19.65
N ASP A 17 -12.27 8.33 -19.74
CA ASP A 17 -11.00 8.03 -19.04
C ASP A 17 -9.76 8.22 -19.92
N GLU A 18 -9.95 8.27 -21.24
CA GLU A 18 -8.85 8.30 -22.22
C GLU A 18 -8.59 9.71 -22.79
N ARG A 19 -9.53 10.64 -22.59
CA ARG A 19 -9.52 11.96 -23.24
C ARG A 19 -9.89 13.07 -22.27
N SER A 20 -9.12 14.15 -22.34
CA SER A 20 -9.42 15.43 -21.68
C SER A 20 -10.47 16.23 -22.45
N LEU A 21 -11.17 17.11 -21.76
CA LEU A 21 -12.11 18.06 -22.36
C LEU A 21 -11.36 19.26 -22.96
N THR A 22 -11.42 19.39 -24.28
CA THR A 22 -10.74 20.43 -25.07
C THR A 22 -11.70 21.26 -25.91
N ILE A 23 -11.27 22.43 -26.39
CA ILE A 23 -11.99 23.19 -27.43
C ILE A 23 -11.68 22.62 -28.82
N GLY A 24 -12.39 21.56 -29.20
CA GLY A 24 -12.11 20.82 -30.44
C GLY A 24 -10.92 19.85 -30.30
N PRO A 25 -10.66 18.98 -31.29
CA PRO A 25 -9.69 17.88 -31.16
C PRO A 25 -8.26 18.31 -30.80
N ASP A 26 -7.81 19.45 -31.32
CA ASP A 26 -6.44 19.98 -31.11
C ASP A 26 -6.44 21.30 -30.32
N GLY A 27 -7.51 21.57 -29.57
CA GLY A 27 -7.66 22.79 -28.77
C GLY A 27 -7.07 22.71 -27.36
N PRO A 28 -7.01 23.83 -26.63
CA PRO A 28 -6.58 23.85 -25.24
C PRO A 28 -7.53 23.04 -24.33
N ILE A 29 -6.97 22.48 -23.26
CA ILE A 29 -7.72 21.80 -22.19
C ILE A 29 -8.47 22.83 -21.35
N LEU A 30 -9.71 22.49 -20.98
CA LEU A 30 -10.58 23.37 -20.21
C LEU A 30 -10.44 23.13 -18.70
N LEU A 31 -10.39 24.22 -17.93
CA LEU A 31 -10.35 24.16 -16.45
C LEU A 31 -11.61 23.53 -15.83
N GLN A 32 -12.72 23.50 -16.55
CA GLN A 32 -13.96 22.85 -16.12
C GLN A 32 -13.91 21.31 -16.21
N ASP A 33 -12.83 20.76 -16.77
CA ASP A 33 -12.54 19.33 -16.73
C ASP A 33 -12.13 18.91 -15.30
N HIS A 34 -13.12 18.89 -14.41
CA HIS A 34 -12.90 18.59 -13.00
C HIS A 34 -12.37 17.16 -12.80
N TYR A 35 -12.78 16.21 -13.65
CA TYR A 35 -12.33 14.83 -13.57
C TYR A 35 -10.83 14.70 -13.88
N LEU A 36 -10.33 15.36 -14.93
CA LEU A 36 -8.90 15.40 -15.22
C LEU A 36 -8.09 16.05 -14.08
N ILE A 37 -8.58 17.17 -13.56
CA ILE A 37 -7.92 17.92 -12.49
C ILE A 37 -7.82 17.07 -11.22
N GLU A 38 -8.90 16.36 -10.88
CA GLU A 38 -8.97 15.44 -9.75
C GLU A 38 -7.94 14.31 -9.88
N GLN A 39 -7.88 13.63 -11.04
CA GLN A 39 -6.89 12.58 -11.29
C GLN A 39 -5.46 13.09 -11.14
N MET A 40 -5.14 14.24 -11.74
CA MET A 40 -3.81 14.84 -11.64
C MET A 40 -3.49 15.32 -10.23
N ALA A 41 -4.47 15.84 -9.50
CA ALA A 41 -4.32 16.25 -8.12
C ALA A 41 -3.97 15.05 -7.23
N GLN A 42 -4.55 13.88 -7.50
CA GLN A 42 -4.29 12.68 -6.72
C GLN A 42 -2.95 12.04 -7.06
N PHE A 43 -2.61 11.97 -8.35
CA PHE A 43 -1.29 11.54 -8.80
C PHE A 43 -0.17 12.39 -8.20
N ASN A 44 -0.31 13.72 -8.21
CA ASN A 44 0.67 14.65 -7.64
C ASN A 44 0.87 14.48 -6.12
N ARG A 45 -0.04 13.79 -5.43
CA ARG A 45 -0.03 13.58 -3.97
C ARG A 45 0.18 12.12 -3.56
N GLU A 46 0.51 11.24 -4.50
CA GLU A 46 0.70 9.81 -4.21
C GLU A 46 1.92 9.56 -3.32
N ARG A 47 2.98 10.37 -3.46
CA ARG A 47 4.24 10.15 -2.75
C ARG A 47 4.18 10.71 -1.33
N ILE A 48 4.30 9.82 -0.37
CA ILE A 48 4.62 10.12 1.03
C ILE A 48 6.11 9.90 1.31
N PRO A 49 6.70 10.55 2.32
CA PRO A 49 8.10 10.32 2.70
C PRO A 49 8.38 8.85 3.02
N GLU A 50 9.52 8.33 2.54
CA GLU A 50 9.97 6.99 2.85
C GLU A 50 10.59 6.88 4.26
N ARG A 51 10.68 5.65 4.79
CA ARG A 51 11.36 5.38 6.06
C ARG A 51 12.87 5.57 5.90
N GLN A 52 13.52 6.25 6.85
CA GLN A 52 14.96 6.58 6.76
C GLN A 52 15.87 5.32 6.74
N PRO A 53 15.64 4.31 7.61
CA PRO A 53 16.06 2.92 7.38
C PRO A 53 14.85 2.03 7.04
N HIS A 54 15.08 0.84 6.50
CA HIS A 54 14.01 -0.11 6.18
C HIS A 54 12.98 0.41 5.17
N ALA A 55 13.42 1.30 4.26
CA ALA A 55 12.59 1.85 3.19
C ALA A 55 12.02 0.74 2.30
N LYS A 56 12.90 -0.15 1.82
CA LYS A 56 12.55 -1.28 0.96
C LYS A 56 12.13 -2.49 1.79
N GLY A 57 10.99 -3.08 1.43
CA GLY A 57 10.47 -4.25 2.10
C GLY A 57 9.28 -4.90 1.39
N GLY A 58 8.89 -6.08 1.88
CA GLY A 58 7.69 -6.80 1.47
C GLY A 58 6.87 -7.19 2.69
N GLY A 59 5.57 -7.41 2.52
CA GLY A 59 4.66 -7.79 3.60
C GLY A 59 3.91 -9.09 3.31
N ALA A 60 3.57 -9.83 4.37
CA ALA A 60 2.74 -11.02 4.29
C ALA A 60 1.77 -11.10 5.47
N PHE A 61 0.53 -11.49 5.19
CA PHE A 61 -0.48 -11.80 6.20
C PHE A 61 -0.43 -13.29 6.55
N GLY A 62 -0.76 -13.61 7.80
CA GLY A 62 -0.83 -14.99 8.28
C GLY A 62 -1.38 -15.05 9.70
N HIS A 63 -1.11 -16.15 10.40
CA HIS A 63 -1.47 -16.31 11.80
C HIS A 63 -0.30 -16.89 12.61
N PHE A 64 -0.20 -16.45 13.86
CA PHE A 64 0.67 -17.03 14.88
C PHE A 64 -0.13 -18.01 15.73
N GLU A 65 0.42 -19.21 15.98
CA GLU A 65 -0.20 -20.26 16.78
C GLU A 65 0.72 -20.72 17.92
N VAL A 66 0.19 -20.74 19.14
CA VAL A 66 0.91 -21.23 20.32
C VAL A 66 0.94 -22.74 20.32
N THR A 67 2.11 -23.33 20.08
CA THR A 67 2.30 -24.78 20.06
C THR A 67 2.66 -25.37 21.42
N ASN A 68 3.34 -24.59 22.28
CA ASN A 68 3.82 -25.02 23.60
C ASN A 68 3.39 -24.02 24.69
N ASP A 69 3.09 -24.54 25.88
CA ASP A 69 2.69 -23.71 27.02
C ASP A 69 3.89 -22.97 27.65
N VAL A 70 3.80 -21.64 27.65
CA VAL A 70 4.77 -20.72 28.27
C VAL A 70 4.14 -19.84 29.36
N SER A 71 2.93 -20.18 29.83
CA SER A 71 2.16 -19.42 30.83
C SER A 71 2.91 -19.19 32.15
N LYS A 72 3.86 -20.08 32.49
CA LYS A 72 4.76 -19.89 33.64
C LYS A 72 5.66 -18.66 33.55
N TYR A 73 5.93 -18.15 32.35
CA TYR A 73 6.82 -17.00 32.11
C TYR A 73 6.05 -15.73 31.76
N THR A 74 4.85 -15.85 31.16
CA THR A 74 4.09 -14.71 30.68
C THR A 74 2.59 -14.94 30.79
N ARG A 75 1.86 -13.88 31.13
CA ARG A 75 0.40 -13.82 31.14
C ARG A 75 -0.16 -13.14 29.90
N ALA A 76 0.68 -12.83 28.91
CA ALA A 76 0.22 -12.20 27.68
C ALA A 76 -0.74 -13.13 26.93
N ALA A 77 -1.89 -12.58 26.51
CA ALA A 77 -2.96 -13.34 25.88
C ALA A 77 -2.50 -14.07 24.60
N VAL A 78 -1.66 -13.41 23.79
CA VAL A 78 -1.11 -13.97 22.54
C VAL A 78 -0.31 -15.26 22.75
N PHE A 79 0.20 -15.51 23.95
CA PHE A 79 1.02 -16.69 24.27
C PHE A 79 0.29 -17.74 25.12
N GLN A 80 -1.01 -17.59 25.36
CA GLN A 80 -1.76 -18.61 26.11
C GLN A 80 -1.99 -19.86 25.25
N PRO A 81 -1.96 -21.07 25.85
CA PRO A 81 -2.12 -22.32 25.12
C PRO A 81 -3.38 -22.34 24.22
N GLY A 82 -3.22 -22.77 22.97
CA GLY A 82 -4.32 -22.88 21.99
C GLY A 82 -4.73 -21.55 21.33
N THR A 83 -4.03 -20.44 21.62
CA THR A 83 -4.33 -19.15 20.99
C THR A 83 -3.80 -19.10 19.55
N LYS A 84 -4.66 -18.64 18.63
CA LYS A 84 -4.29 -18.24 17.27
C LYS A 84 -4.54 -16.75 17.09
N THR A 85 -3.54 -16.03 16.57
CA THR A 85 -3.59 -14.56 16.42
C THR A 85 -3.24 -14.17 14.99
N GLU A 86 -4.11 -13.37 14.36
CA GLU A 86 -3.83 -12.80 13.04
C GLU A 86 -2.60 -11.89 13.08
N MET A 87 -1.72 -12.01 12.09
CA MET A 87 -0.45 -11.29 12.03
C MET A 87 -0.17 -10.71 10.65
N LEU A 88 0.58 -9.61 10.64
CA LEU A 88 1.17 -8.99 9.46
C LEU A 88 2.68 -8.89 9.69
N ALA A 89 3.46 -9.62 8.89
CA ALA A 89 4.91 -9.52 8.87
C ALA A 89 5.35 -8.50 7.81
N ARG A 90 6.36 -7.68 8.13
CA ARG A 90 7.01 -6.77 7.17
C ARG A 90 8.51 -6.99 7.18
N PHE A 91 9.02 -7.61 6.13
CA PHE A 91 10.46 -7.83 5.91
C PHE A 91 11.08 -6.61 5.25
N SER A 92 12.29 -6.22 5.65
CA SER A 92 12.95 -5.04 5.07
C SER A 92 14.47 -5.09 5.16
N THR A 93 15.16 -4.31 4.32
CA THR A 93 16.63 -4.21 4.29
C THR A 93 17.13 -2.97 5.03
N ALA A 94 18.28 -3.07 5.71
CA ALA A 94 18.79 -1.99 6.57
C ALA A 94 19.64 -0.89 5.88
N PRO A 95 20.53 -1.15 4.89
CA PRO A 95 21.34 -0.08 4.33
C PRO A 95 20.51 0.84 3.41
N ALA A 96 20.82 2.13 3.47
CA ALA A 96 20.03 3.24 2.96
C ALA A 96 20.28 3.61 1.48
N SER A 97 20.70 2.68 0.62
CA SER A 97 20.81 2.95 -0.81
C SER A 97 19.95 2.00 -1.61
N ALA A 98 19.31 2.54 -2.65
CA ALA A 98 18.49 1.84 -3.64
C ALA A 98 19.29 0.83 -4.49
N ALA A 99 20.33 0.20 -3.93
CA ALA A 99 21.08 -0.86 -4.56
C ALA A 99 20.21 -2.13 -4.63
N ALA A 100 20.38 -2.85 -5.74
CA ALA A 100 19.71 -4.11 -6.03
C ALA A 100 19.84 -5.12 -4.87
N GLN A 101 18.95 -6.13 -4.88
CA GLN A 101 19.02 -7.25 -3.95
C GLN A 101 20.36 -7.97 -4.10
N THR A 102 21.37 -7.56 -3.33
CA THR A 102 22.63 -8.30 -3.25
C THR A 102 22.40 -9.50 -2.33
N PRO A 103 22.77 -10.73 -2.73
CA PRO A 103 22.74 -11.87 -1.83
C PRO A 103 23.77 -11.59 -0.72
N GLY A 104 23.32 -11.12 0.45
CA GLY A 104 24.20 -10.74 1.57
C GLY A 104 23.77 -9.53 2.40
N GLY A 105 22.67 -8.84 2.07
CA GLY A 105 22.14 -7.75 2.89
C GLY A 105 21.57 -8.22 4.24
N THR A 106 21.71 -7.41 5.29
CA THR A 106 21.05 -7.68 6.58
C THR A 106 19.54 -7.48 6.44
N HIS A 107 18.78 -8.53 6.76
CA HIS A 107 17.32 -8.51 6.81
C HIS A 107 16.86 -8.20 8.23
N ALA A 108 16.05 -7.17 8.41
CA ALA A 108 15.28 -7.04 9.63
C ALA A 108 14.08 -7.99 9.52
N ASP A 109 14.17 -9.08 10.28
CA ASP A 109 13.08 -10.01 10.52
C ASP A 109 12.35 -9.57 11.79
N SER A 110 11.05 -9.34 11.68
CA SER A 110 10.20 -9.10 12.85
C SER A 110 9.98 -10.43 13.55
N ARG A 111 10.81 -10.69 14.57
CA ARG A 111 10.50 -11.70 15.59
C ARG A 111 9.18 -11.38 16.29
#